data_AF-A0A835JQK1-F1
#
_entry.id   AF-A0A835JQK1-F1
#
_cell.length_a   1.000
_cell.length_b   1.000
_cell.length_c   1.000
_cell.angle_alpha   90.00
_cell.angle_beta   90.00
_cell.angle_gamma   90.00
#
_symmetry.space_group_name_H-M   'P 1'
#
loop_
_entity.id
_entity.type
_entity.pdbx_description
1 polymer ?
#
loop_
_entity_poly.entity_id
_entity_poly.type
_entity_poly.pdbx_seq_one_letter_code
_entity_poly.pdbx_strand_id
1 'polypeptide(L)'
;MDAVVKVFCVHMEPNFSLPWQRKRQYSSSSSGFVIEGRRVLTNAHSVEYYTQVKLKKRGSDTKYLAIVLAIGTECDIGKNSSFSCCTSKYSCR
;
A
#
# COMPACT_ATOMS: atom_id res chain seq x y z
N MET A 1 9.84 -15.72 12.08
CA MET A 1 8.68 -15.68 11.16
C MET A 1 8.16 -14.25 11.11
N ASP A 2 8.96 -13.33 10.59
CA ASP A 2 8.78 -11.87 10.76
C ASP A 2 8.80 -11.12 9.43
N ALA A 3 8.44 -11.82 8.35
CA ALA A 3 8.38 -11.25 7.00
C ALA A 3 7.04 -10.55 6.71
N VAL A 4 6.01 -10.76 7.53
CA VAL A 4 4.68 -10.15 7.31
C VAL A 4 4.58 -8.83 8.06
N VAL A 5 4.17 -7.79 7.34
CA VAL A 5 3.94 -6.43 7.84
C VAL A 5 2.51 -6.01 7.59
N LYS A 6 1.98 -5.15 8.47
CA LYS A 6 0.68 -4.51 8.26
C LYS A 6 0.90 -3.17 7.56
N VAL A 7 0.23 -2.98 6.44
CA VAL A 7 0.24 -1.78 5.62
C VAL A 7 -0.93 -0.91 6.04
N PHE A 8 -0.69 0.37 6.25
CA PHE A 8 -1.70 1.39 6.49
C PHE A 8 -1.61 2.40 5.37
N CYS A 9 -2.66 2.47 4.57
CA CYS A 9 -2.74 3.39 3.45
C CYS A 9 -3.83 4.41 3.74
N VAL A 10 -3.56 5.67 3.39
CA VAL A 10 -4.58 6.70 3.40
C VAL A 10 -4.94 7.03 1.97
N HIS A 11 -6.22 6.87 1.63
CA HIS A 11 -6.75 6.99 0.28
C HIS A 11 -7.53 8.29 0.13
N MET A 12 -7.40 8.89 -1.05
CA MET A 12 -8.18 10.05 -1.44
C MET A 12 -8.68 9.88 -2.86
N GLU A 13 -9.83 9.23 -2.99
CA GLU A 13 -10.44 8.97 -4.30
C GLU A 13 -10.89 10.28 -4.98
N PRO A 14 -10.71 10.39 -6.31
CA PRO A 14 -11.29 11.47 -7.08
C PRO A 14 -12.81 11.34 -7.16
N ASN A 15 -13.52 12.47 -7.17
CA ASN A 15 -14.94 12.49 -7.49
C ASN A 15 -15.12 12.68 -9.00
N PHE A 16 -15.44 11.59 -9.72
CA PHE A 16 -15.64 11.66 -11.17
C PHE A 16 -16.88 12.47 -11.58
N SER A 17 -17.88 12.61 -10.69
CA SER A 17 -19.06 13.44 -10.95
C SER A 17 -18.79 14.92 -10.76
N LEU A 18 -17.87 15.28 -9.86
CA LEU A 18 -17.49 16.66 -9.54
C LEU A 18 -15.96 16.76 -9.52
N PRO A 19 -15.30 16.95 -10.67
CA PRO A 19 -13.84 16.79 -10.80
C PRO A 19 -13.02 17.81 -9.99
N TRP A 20 -13.63 18.94 -9.60
CA TRP A 20 -13.01 19.93 -8.70
C TRP A 20 -13.09 19.54 -7.22
N GLN A 21 -13.88 18.52 -6.86
CA GLN A 21 -13.99 18.00 -5.50
C GLN A 21 -13.28 16.65 -5.38
N ARG A 22 -12.64 16.40 -4.23
CA ARG A 22 -12.16 15.07 -3.87
C ARG A 22 -13.14 14.42 -2.90
N LYS A 23 -13.21 13.08 -2.93
CA LYS A 23 -13.98 12.35 -1.92
C LYS A 23 -13.31 12.45 -0.56
N ARG A 24 -14.08 12.12 0.48
CA ARG A 24 -13.60 12.08 1.86
C ARG A 24 -12.41 11.13 1.96
N GLN A 25 -11.34 11.60 2.58
CA GLN A 25 -10.16 10.79 2.89
C GLN A 25 -10.53 9.67 3.86
N TYR A 26 -10.09 8.45 3.58
CA TYR A 26 -10.26 7.31 4.46
C TYR A 26 -8.96 6.51 4.58
N SER A 27 -8.79 5.82 5.71
CA SER A 27 -7.65 4.95 5.95
C SER A 27 -8.06 3.49 5.76
N SER A 28 -7.29 2.75 4.97
CA SER A 28 -7.40 1.30 4.86
C SER A 28 -6.21 0.62 5.54
N SER A 29 -6.39 -0.65 5.90
CA SER A 29 -5.29 -1.48 6.37
C SER A 29 -5.24 -2.78 5.56
N SER A 30 -4.06 -3.10 5.06
CA SER A 30 -3.79 -4.29 4.26
C SER A 30 -2.58 -5.04 4.81
N SER A 31 -2.32 -6.21 4.25
CA SER A 31 -1.14 -7.00 4.56
C SER A 31 -0.07 -6.82 3.49
N GLY A 32 1.18 -6.93 3.88
CA GLY A 32 2.33 -6.91 2.99
C GLY A 32 3.40 -7.87 3.47
N PHE A 33 4.31 -8.20 2.58
CA PHE A 33 5.44 -9.08 2.87
C PHE A 33 6.75 -8.41 2.50
N VAL A 34 7.72 -8.51 3.40
CA VAL A 34 9.08 -8.04 3.19
C VAL A 34 9.78 -8.99 2.24
N ILE A 35 10.32 -8.43 1.16
CA ILE A 35 11.18 -9.11 0.21
C ILE A 35 12.62 -8.62 0.37
N GLU A 36 13.54 -9.31 -0.31
CA GLU A 36 14.95 -8.94 -0.31
C GLU A 36 15.18 -7.49 -0.78
N GLY A 37 16.24 -6.85 -0.27
CA GLY A 37 16.60 -5.49 -0.66
C GLY A 37 15.82 -4.38 0.06
N ARG A 38 15.28 -4.65 1.27
CA ARG A 38 14.49 -3.68 2.08
C ARG A 38 13.28 -3.14 1.32
N ARG A 39 12.57 -4.03 0.65
CA ARG A 39 11.33 -3.74 -0.09
C ARG A 39 10.18 -4.54 0.51
N VAL A 40 8.97 -4.02 0.36
CA VAL A 40 7.74 -4.70 0.75
C VAL A 40 6.86 -4.84 -0.48
N LEU A 41 6.31 -6.03 -0.65
CA LEU A 41 5.25 -6.31 -1.62
C LEU A 41 3.90 -6.18 -0.93
N THR A 42 2.97 -5.52 -1.60
CA THR A 42 1.56 -5.50 -1.22
C THR A 42 0.70 -5.45 -2.49
N ASN A 43 -0.61 -5.60 -2.33
CA ASN A 43 -1.54 -5.56 -3.45
C ASN A 43 -1.66 -4.11 -4.00
N ALA A 44 -1.82 -3.94 -5.31
CA ALA A 44 -1.97 -2.66 -5.97
C ALA A 44 -3.23 -1.90 -5.54
N HIS A 45 -4.42 -2.54 -5.53
CA HIS A 45 -5.64 -1.87 -5.04
C HIS A 45 -5.49 -1.34 -3.60
N SER A 46 -4.69 -2.02 -2.77
CA SER A 46 -4.46 -1.61 -1.38
C SER A 46 -3.66 -0.30 -1.27
N VAL A 47 -3.05 0.14 -2.36
CA VAL A 47 -2.26 1.36 -2.45
C VAL A 47 -2.80 2.27 -3.57
N GLU A 48 -3.98 2.00 -4.13
CA GLU A 48 -4.58 2.86 -5.15
C GLU A 48 -4.98 4.22 -4.55
N TYR A 49 -4.81 5.32 -5.29
CA TYR A 49 -5.08 6.68 -4.81
C TYR A 49 -4.45 7.02 -3.44
N TYR A 50 -3.29 6.41 -3.14
CA TYR A 50 -2.61 6.63 -1.86
C TYR A 50 -2.12 8.09 -1.75
N THR A 51 -2.29 8.66 -0.56
CA THR A 51 -1.66 9.93 -0.16
C THR A 51 -0.46 9.68 0.74
N GLN A 52 -0.56 8.67 1.62
CA GLN A 52 0.51 8.28 2.53
C GLN A 52 0.42 6.79 2.82
N VAL A 53 1.58 6.12 2.84
CA VAL A 53 1.72 4.70 3.20
C VAL A 53 2.59 4.57 4.44
N LYS A 54 2.10 3.82 5.43
CA LYS A 54 2.80 3.47 6.66
C LYS A 54 2.84 1.97 6.83
N LEU A 55 3.94 1.45 7.36
CA LEU A 55 4.11 0.02 7.62
C LEU A 55 4.34 -0.21 9.10
N LYS A 56 3.77 -1.30 9.61
CA LYS A 56 3.97 -1.76 10.99
C LYS A 56 4.44 -3.21 10.95
N LYS A 57 5.57 -3.48 11.59
CA LYS A 57 6.09 -4.85 11.73
C LYS A 57 5.34 -5.59 12.83
N ARG A 58 5.21 -6.90 12.70
CA ARG A 58 4.67 -7.77 13.76
C ARG A 58 5.57 -7.66 15.00
N GLY A 59 4.98 -7.31 16.15
CA GLY A 59 5.69 -7.18 17.43
C GLY A 59 6.23 -5.78 17.76
N SER A 60 6.18 -4.82 16.84
CA SER A 60 6.54 -3.41 17.11
C SER A 60 5.33 -2.50 16.88
N ASP A 61 5.09 -1.52 17.75
CA ASP A 61 4.03 -0.51 17.52
C ASP A 61 4.47 0.65 16.62
N THR A 62 5.78 0.74 16.34
CA THR A 62 6.36 1.77 15.49
C THR A 62 5.85 1.66 14.05
N LYS A 63 5.35 2.78 13.53
CA LYS A 63 4.91 2.93 12.15
C LYS A 63 6.02 3.58 11.32
N TYR A 64 6.48 2.88 10.30
CA TYR A 64 7.51 3.35 9.37
C TYR A 64 6.86 3.98 8.14
N LEU A 65 7.41 5.08 7.67
CA LEU A 65 7.00 5.66 6.39
C LEU A 65 7.60 4.84 5.24
N ALA A 66 6.76 4.53 4.27
CA ALA A 66 7.14 3.76 3.10
C ALA A 66 6.87 4.55 1.83
N ILE A 67 7.77 4.41 0.87
CA ILE A 67 7.71 5.09 -0.44
C ILE A 67 7.33 4.04 -1.47
N VAL A 68 6.27 4.29 -2.22
CA VAL A 68 5.85 3.40 -3.31
C VAL A 68 6.82 3.59 -4.48
N LEU A 69 7.46 2.51 -4.93
CA LEU A 69 8.40 2.54 -6.05
C LEU A 69 7.69 2.31 -7.38
N ALA A 70 6.76 1.35 -7.40
CA ALA A 70 6.02 0.97 -8.59
C ALA A 70 4.64 0.42 -8.19
N ILE A 71 3.65 0.71 -9.04
CA ILE A 71 2.28 0.17 -8.97
C ILE A 71 1.98 -0.46 -10.32
N GLY A 72 1.68 -1.76 -10.33
CA GLY A 72 1.22 -2.46 -11.53
C GLY A 72 -0.27 -2.78 -11.41
N THR A 73 -1.14 -1.90 -11.94
CA THR A 73 -2.60 -2.07 -11.90
C THR A 73 -3.13 -3.04 -12.96
N GLU A 74 -2.39 -3.25 -14.05
CA GLU A 74 -2.80 -4.16 -15.14
C GLU A 74 -2.90 -5.62 -14.68
N CYS A 75 -2.21 -5.98 -13.59
CA CYS A 75 -2.28 -7.30 -12.98
C CYS A 75 -3.43 -7.45 -11.95
N ASP A 76 -4.27 -6.42 -11.77
CA ASP A 76 -5.38 -6.41 -10.81
C ASP A 76 -6.77 -6.57 -11.49
N ILE A 77 -6.80 -6.68 -12.83
CA ILE A 77 -8.01 -7.01 -13.60
C ILE A 77 -8.20 -8.53 -13.58
N GLY A 78 -8.66 -9.03 -12.44
CA GLY A 78 -9.00 -10.43 -12.28
C GLY A 78 -9.19 -10.76 -10.82
N LYS A 79 -10.44 -10.99 -10.41
CA LYS A 79 -10.79 -11.49 -9.06
C LYS A 79 -10.14 -12.85 -8.71
N ASN A 80 -9.32 -13.43 -9.58
CA ASN A 80 -8.64 -14.71 -9.37
C ASN A 80 -7.12 -14.56 -9.63
N SER A 81 -6.35 -14.61 -8.54
CA SER A 81 -5.01 -15.19 -8.45
C SER A 81 -3.94 -14.75 -9.47
N SER A 82 -3.06 -13.83 -9.07
CA SER A 82 -1.61 -14.07 -8.88
C SER A 82 -0.82 -12.74 -8.83
N PHE A 83 -0.42 -12.33 -7.63
CA PHE A 83 0.62 -11.32 -7.34
C PHE A 83 0.52 -9.96 -8.05
N SER A 84 -0.52 -9.18 -7.71
CA SER A 84 -0.45 -7.72 -7.82
C SER A 84 0.70 -7.19 -6.94
N CYS A 85 1.70 -6.55 -7.55
CA CYS A 85 2.98 -6.22 -6.93
C CYS A 85 3.18 -4.71 -6.83
N CYS A 86 2.75 -4.11 -5.72
CA CYS A 86 3.28 -2.82 -5.29
C CYS A 86 4.58 -3.05 -4.53
N THR A 87 5.71 -2.61 -5.10
CA THR A 87 6.97 -2.59 -4.35
C THR A 87 7.11 -1.25 -3.64
N SER A 88 7.20 -1.28 -2.31
CA SER A 88 7.48 -0.08 -1.53
C SER A 88 8.82 -0.22 -0.81
N LYS A 89 9.68 0.79 -0.92
CA LYS A 89 10.90 0.88 -0.11
C LYS A 89 10.52 1.47 1.24
N TYR A 90 10.79 0.72 2.31
CA TYR A 90 10.57 1.22 3.66
C TYR A 90 11.90 1.69 4.24
N SER A 91 11.96 2.97 4.62
CA SER A 91 13.15 3.55 5.23
C SER A 91 13.00 3.49 6.75
N CYS A 92 13.67 2.52 7.37
CA CYS A 92 13.92 2.53 8.80
C CYS A 92 15.09 3.51 9.02
N ARG A 93 14.77 4.77 9.34
CA ARG A 93 15.73 5.63 10.04
C ARG A 93 15.60 5.34 11.53
#